data_AF-A0A7U6QJU6-F1
#
_entry.id   AF-A0A7U6QJU6-F1
#
_cell.length_a   1.000
_cell.length_b   1.000
_cell.length_c   1.000
_cell.angle_alpha   90.00
_cell.angle_beta   90.00
_cell.angle_gamma   90.00
#
_symmetry.space_group_name_H-M   'P 1'
#
loop_
_entity.id
_entity.type
_entity.pdbx_description
1 polymer ?
#
loop_
_entity_poly.entity_id
_entity_poly.type
_entity_poly.pdbx_seq_one_letter_code
_entity_poly.pdbx_strand_id
1 'polypeptide(L)'
;MNAFNQPQSLRDEMIQIVSAQYEATPEYLWKRYPGYAVLRHSDNRKWFTIFMDVPANKLGLPGDEIINILDVKVDPVLADSLLEKEGILPGYHMHKGNWITILLDGTVERGLILSLIDMSFQLTAKNKKGK
;
A
#
# COMPACT_ATOMS: atom_id res chain seq x y z
N MET A 1 14.31 25.16 -16.41
CA MET A 1 13.47 24.02 -16.83
C MET A 1 14.11 22.79 -16.20
N ASN A 2 13.57 22.09 -15.20
CA ASN A 2 12.18 21.82 -14.84
C ASN A 2 11.94 22.00 -13.33
N ALA A 3 10.76 22.48 -12.95
CA ALA A 3 10.29 22.39 -11.58
C ALA A 3 10.08 20.90 -11.26
N PHE A 4 10.96 20.32 -10.44
CA PHE A 4 10.69 19.02 -9.84
C PHE A 4 9.46 19.20 -8.94
N ASN A 5 8.33 18.67 -9.39
CA ASN A 5 7.09 18.66 -8.64
C ASN A 5 7.34 17.86 -7.36
N GLN A 6 7.47 18.56 -6.22
CA GLN A 6 7.57 17.89 -4.92
C GLN A 6 6.26 17.14 -4.67
N PRO A 7 6.30 15.92 -4.12
CA PRO A 7 5.08 15.18 -3.83
C PRO A 7 4.23 15.97 -2.83
N GLN A 8 2.93 16.12 -3.16
CA GLN A 8 2.00 16.95 -2.41
C GLN A 8 1.50 16.26 -1.13
N SER A 9 1.67 14.94 -1.02
CA SER A 9 1.26 14.12 0.11
C SER A 9 2.19 12.91 0.28
N LEU A 10 2.17 12.29 1.47
CA LEU A 10 2.89 11.03 1.72
C LEU A 10 2.44 9.94 0.73
N ARG A 11 1.16 9.90 0.37
CA ARG A 11 0.63 9.00 -0.66
C ARG A 11 1.33 9.18 -2.01
N ASP A 12 1.39 10.42 -2.50
CA ASP A 12 1.97 10.69 -3.82
C ASP A 12 3.48 10.45 -3.81
N GLU A 13 4.15 10.74 -2.70
CA GLU A 13 5.55 10.39 -2.48
C GLU A 13 5.75 8.87 -2.57
N MET A 14 4.97 8.09 -1.83
CA MET A 14 5.08 6.63 -1.83
C MET A 14 4.80 6.05 -3.21
N ILE A 15 3.76 6.52 -3.92
CA ILE A 15 3.48 6.09 -5.29
C ILE A 15 4.67 6.39 -6.19
N GLN A 16 5.26 7.59 -6.12
CA GLN A 16 6.40 7.97 -6.95
C GLN A 16 7.63 7.10 -6.67
N ILE A 17 8.00 6.94 -5.40
CA ILE A 17 9.17 6.14 -4.99
C ILE A 17 9.00 4.69 -5.43
N VAL A 18 7.85 4.09 -5.11
CA VAL A 18 7.59 2.67 -5.35
C VAL A 18 7.46 2.39 -6.85
N SER A 19 6.82 3.29 -7.61
CA SER A 19 6.74 3.17 -9.07
C SER A 19 8.13 3.21 -9.71
N ALA A 20 9.00 4.11 -9.25
CA ALA A 20 10.38 4.22 -9.74
C ALA A 20 11.23 3.01 -9.33
N GLN A 21 11.12 2.55 -8.08
CA GLN A 21 11.91 1.45 -7.53
C GLN A 21 11.60 0.10 -8.19
N TYR A 22 10.32 -0.17 -8.48
CA TYR A 22 9.88 -1.47 -9.01
C TYR A 22 9.48 -1.41 -10.48
N GLU A 23 9.76 -0.30 -11.17
CA GLU A 23 9.36 -0.05 -12.57
C GLU A 23 7.87 -0.36 -12.81
N ALA A 24 7.03 -0.04 -11.83
CA ALA A 24 5.61 -0.33 -11.83
C ALA A 24 4.81 0.94 -12.13
N THR A 25 3.86 0.86 -13.08
CA THR A 25 2.96 1.97 -13.38
C THR A 25 1.70 1.85 -12.52
N PRO A 26 1.25 2.92 -11.82
CA PRO A 26 -0.01 2.88 -11.07
C PRO A 26 -1.20 2.71 -12.01
N GLU A 27 -2.08 1.78 -11.67
CA GLU A 27 -3.28 1.47 -12.45
C GLU A 27 -4.56 1.85 -11.69
N TYR A 28 -5.44 2.61 -12.34
CA TYR A 28 -6.70 3.11 -11.78
C TYR A 28 -7.88 2.32 -12.34
N LEU A 29 -8.20 1.20 -11.69
CA LEU A 29 -9.06 0.17 -12.27
C LEU A 29 -10.56 0.46 -12.15
N TRP A 30 -10.96 1.37 -11.26
CA TRP A 30 -12.36 1.60 -10.92
C TRP A 30 -12.80 3.03 -11.21
N LYS A 31 -13.76 3.20 -12.13
CA LYS A 31 -14.36 4.52 -12.44
C LYS A 31 -15.01 5.18 -11.22
N ARG A 32 -15.60 4.38 -10.33
CA ARG A 32 -16.25 4.87 -9.10
C ARG A 32 -15.24 5.31 -8.03
N TYR A 33 -14.03 4.75 -8.06
CA TYR A 33 -12.96 5.04 -7.10
C TYR A 33 -11.71 5.48 -7.86
N PRO A 34 -11.74 6.70 -8.45
CA PRO A 34 -10.63 7.17 -9.28
C PRO A 34 -9.35 7.42 -8.49
N GLY A 35 -9.42 7.54 -7.16
CA GLY A 35 -8.26 7.67 -6.26
C GLY A 35 -7.54 6.34 -6.00
N TYR A 36 -8.14 5.19 -6.35
CA TYR A 36 -7.57 3.88 -6.05
C TYR A 36 -6.48 3.54 -7.06
N ALA A 37 -5.23 3.44 -6.60
CA ALA A 37 -4.08 3.17 -7.44
C ALA A 37 -3.47 1.81 -7.08
N VAL A 38 -3.48 0.88 -8.04
CA VAL A 38 -2.88 -0.45 -7.88
C VAL A 38 -1.47 -0.44 -8.46
N LEU A 39 -0.52 -1.00 -7.72
CA LEU A 39 0.80 -1.38 -8.26
C LEU A 39 0.94 -2.90 -8.25
N ARG A 40 1.41 -3.45 -9.38
CA ARG A 40 1.52 -4.89 -9.61
C ARG A 40 2.74 -5.25 -10.41
N HIS A 41 3.20 -6.49 -10.22
CA HIS A 41 4.33 -7.04 -10.98
C HIS A 41 4.04 -7.04 -12.48
N SER A 42 5.03 -6.68 -13.30
CA SER A 42 4.92 -6.71 -14.75
C SER A 42 4.84 -8.14 -15.30
N ASP A 43 5.51 -9.10 -14.66
CA ASP A 43 5.69 -10.46 -15.15
C ASP A 43 4.54 -11.42 -14.82
N ASN A 44 3.86 -11.22 -13.70
CA ASN A 44 2.83 -12.12 -13.18
C ASN A 44 1.51 -11.40 -12.84
N ARG A 45 1.48 -10.07 -12.96
CA ARG A 45 0.31 -9.19 -12.76
C ARG A 45 -0.31 -9.24 -11.36
N LYS A 46 0.31 -9.91 -10.39
CA LYS A 46 -0.12 -9.90 -8.98
C LYS A 46 0.14 -8.54 -8.37
N TRP A 47 -0.83 -8.08 -7.59
CA TRP A 47 -0.73 -6.82 -6.87
C TRP A 47 0.19 -7.01 -5.68
N PHE A 48 1.05 -6.02 -5.46
CA PHE A 48 1.86 -5.95 -4.25
C PHE A 48 1.47 -4.76 -3.39
N THR A 49 0.83 -3.73 -3.93
CA THR A 49 0.18 -2.72 -3.09
C THR A 49 -0.97 -2.06 -3.83
N ILE A 50 -1.91 -1.51 -3.06
CA ILE A 50 -2.97 -0.64 -3.54
C ILE A 50 -3.09 0.55 -2.59
N PHE A 51 -3.15 1.75 -3.15
CA PHE A 51 -3.42 2.99 -2.44
C PHE A 51 -4.90 3.33 -2.58
N MET A 52 -5.54 3.77 -1.49
CA MET A 52 -6.97 4.06 -1.46
C MET A 52 -7.24 5.31 -0.61
N ASP A 53 -8.33 6.01 -0.92
CA ASP A 53 -8.87 7.14 -0.19
C ASP A 53 -10.20 6.72 0.47
N VAL A 54 -10.18 6.49 1.78
CA VAL A 54 -11.26 5.78 2.49
C VAL A 54 -11.78 6.61 3.67
N PRO A 55 -13.11 6.73 3.87
CA PRO A 55 -13.64 7.38 5.06
C PRO A 55 -13.22 6.69 6.35
N ALA A 56 -12.84 7.46 7.37
CA ALA A 56 -12.34 6.96 8.67
C ALA A 56 -13.27 5.89 9.30
N ASN A 57 -14.59 6.12 9.31
CA ASN A 57 -15.56 5.13 9.81
C ASN A 57 -15.54 3.78 9.08
N LYS A 58 -15.11 3.71 7.82
CA LYS A 58 -14.97 2.44 7.08
C LYS A 58 -13.72 1.68 7.50
N LEU A 59 -12.77 2.34 8.15
CA LEU A 59 -11.55 1.77 8.72
C LEU A 59 -11.73 1.40 10.21
N GLY A 60 -12.90 1.66 10.79
CA GLY A 60 -13.15 1.47 12.22
C GLY A 60 -12.64 2.62 13.11
N LEU A 61 -12.30 3.76 12.49
CA LEU A 61 -11.88 4.98 13.18
C LEU A 61 -13.08 5.92 13.36
N PRO A 62 -13.07 6.82 14.36
CA PRO A 62 -14.11 7.84 14.49
C PRO A 62 -14.08 8.83 13.31
N GLY A 63 -15.24 9.39 12.96
CA GLY A 63 -15.35 10.42 11.91
C GLY A 63 -15.70 9.90 10.52
N ASP A 64 -15.73 10.80 9.54
CA ASP A 64 -16.04 10.54 8.13
C ASP A 64 -15.05 11.19 7.16
N GLU A 65 -13.96 11.76 7.69
CA GLU A 65 -12.87 12.30 6.91
C GLU A 65 -12.21 11.22 6.05
N ILE A 66 -11.72 11.63 4.90
CA ILE A 66 -11.03 10.75 3.96
C ILE A 66 -9.59 10.57 4.41
N ILE A 67 -9.19 9.32 4.66
CA ILE A 67 -7.84 8.93 5.01
C ILE A 67 -7.21 8.22 3.83
N ASN A 68 -6.01 8.66 3.46
CA ASN A 68 -5.18 7.92 2.50
C ASN A 68 -4.59 6.70 3.20
N ILE A 69 -4.81 5.53 2.62
CA ILE A 69 -4.27 4.27 3.11
C ILE A 69 -3.53 3.55 2.00
N LEU A 70 -2.73 2.56 2.38
CA LEU A 70 -2.30 1.52 1.46
C LEU A 70 -2.46 0.14 2.07
N ASP A 71 -2.74 -0.84 1.21
CA ASP A 71 -2.74 -2.25 1.60
C ASP A 71 -1.47 -2.92 1.06
N VAL A 72 -0.86 -3.75 1.90
CA VAL A 72 0.31 -4.57 1.56
C VAL A 72 0.14 -5.99 2.08
N LYS A 73 0.68 -6.94 1.33
CA LYS A 73 0.77 -8.33 1.72
C LYS A 73 1.90 -8.49 2.74
N VAL A 74 1.64 -9.23 3.81
CA VAL A 74 2.63 -9.53 4.85
C VAL A 74 2.73 -11.02 5.09
N ASP A 75 3.82 -11.46 5.71
CA ASP A 75 3.91 -12.80 6.26
C ASP A 75 2.88 -12.93 7.41
N PRO A 76 2.00 -13.94 7.41
CA PRO A 76 1.06 -14.17 8.50
C PRO A 76 1.71 -14.21 9.89
N VAL A 77 2.95 -14.67 9.99
CA VAL A 77 3.70 -14.71 11.26
C VAL A 77 3.99 -13.30 11.81
N LEU A 78 4.13 -12.31 10.93
CA LEU A 78 4.39 -10.91 11.31
C LEU A 78 3.11 -10.10 11.51
N ALA A 79 1.99 -10.54 10.92
CA ALA A 79 0.74 -9.78 10.86
C ALA A 79 0.27 -9.31 12.24
N ASP A 80 0.23 -10.21 13.23
CA ASP A 80 -0.27 -9.87 14.57
C ASP A 80 0.60 -8.81 15.26
N SER A 81 1.93 -8.93 15.18
CA SER A 81 2.84 -7.92 15.78
C SER A 81 2.80 -6.57 15.06
N LEU A 82 2.47 -6.55 13.77
CA LEU A 82 2.28 -5.32 13.02
C LEU A 82 0.97 -4.64 13.41
N LEU A 83 -0.09 -5.42 13.68
CA LEU A 83 -1.39 -4.91 14.13
C LEU A 83 -1.36 -4.29 15.54
N GLU A 84 -0.32 -4.56 16.33
CA GLU A 84 -0.08 -3.89 17.61
C GLU A 84 0.49 -2.47 17.44
N LYS A 85 0.92 -2.09 16.24
CA LYS A 85 1.49 -0.75 15.96
C LYS A 85 0.40 0.25 15.61
N GLU A 86 0.52 1.46 16.14
CA GLU A 86 -0.35 2.57 15.79
C GLU A 86 -0.27 2.85 14.27
N GLY A 87 -1.43 3.14 13.66
CA GLY A 87 -1.53 3.40 12.22
C GLY A 87 -1.49 2.15 11.33
N ILE A 88 -1.46 0.95 11.88
CA ILE A 88 -1.62 -0.31 11.14
C ILE A 88 -2.95 -0.97 11.53
N LEU A 89 -3.76 -1.31 10.52
CA LEU A 89 -5.08 -1.91 10.69
C LEU A 89 -5.18 -3.24 9.93
N PRO A 90 -6.19 -4.09 10.21
CA PRO A 90 -6.47 -5.24 9.36
C PRO A 90 -6.70 -4.82 7.90
N GLY A 91 -6.32 -5.68 6.94
CA GLY A 91 -6.47 -5.37 5.50
C GLY A 91 -7.90 -4.95 5.11
N TYR A 92 -7.99 -3.84 4.36
CA TYR A 92 -9.25 -3.24 3.93
C TYR A 92 -9.63 -3.76 2.54
N HIS A 93 -10.80 -4.41 2.43
CA HIS A 93 -11.22 -5.22 1.26
C HIS A 93 -10.31 -6.42 0.91
N MET A 94 -9.15 -6.57 1.53
CA MET A 94 -8.23 -7.68 1.34
C MET A 94 -8.47 -8.83 2.34
N HIS A 95 -7.96 -10.02 2.01
CA HIS A 95 -8.08 -11.18 2.88
C HIS A 95 -7.30 -10.98 4.20
N LYS A 96 -8.02 -11.00 5.33
CA LYS A 96 -7.46 -10.83 6.68
C LYS A 96 -6.35 -11.85 6.97
N GLY A 97 -5.33 -11.44 7.74
CA GLY A 97 -4.19 -12.28 8.15
C GLY A 97 -3.08 -12.44 7.10
N ASN A 98 -3.30 -11.99 5.86
CA ASN A 98 -2.28 -11.96 4.81
C ASN A 98 -2.01 -10.55 4.29
N TRP A 99 -2.88 -9.60 4.62
CA TRP A 99 -2.82 -8.22 4.20
C TRP A 99 -3.13 -7.33 5.41
N ILE A 100 -2.42 -6.22 5.48
CA ILE A 100 -2.64 -5.15 6.45
C ILE A 100 -2.87 -3.84 5.70
N THR A 101 -3.57 -2.93 6.36
CA THR A 101 -3.79 -1.55 5.94
C THR A 101 -2.83 -0.66 6.71
N ILE A 102 -2.18 0.27 6.04
CA ILE A 102 -1.30 1.27 6.65
C ILE A 102 -1.90 2.66 6.43
N LEU A 103 -2.05 3.44 7.49
CA LEU A 103 -2.48 4.84 7.41
C LEU A 103 -1.33 5.72 6.88
N LEU A 104 -1.63 6.57 5.90
CA LEU A 104 -0.68 7.52 5.30
C LEU A 104 -0.89 8.95 5.83
N ASP A 105 -1.26 9.06 7.11
CA ASP A 105 -1.51 10.31 7.83
C ASP A 105 -0.28 10.81 8.62
N GLY A 106 0.84 10.07 8.55
CA GLY A 106 2.08 10.36 9.27
C GLY A 106 2.28 9.57 10.55
N THR A 107 1.31 8.75 10.96
CA THR A 107 1.44 7.87 12.15
C THR A 107 2.52 6.81 11.98
N VAL A 108 2.61 6.22 10.79
CA VAL A 108 3.59 5.17 10.48
C VAL A 108 4.84 5.79 9.86
N GLU A 109 6.01 5.48 10.42
CA GLU A 109 7.28 5.98 9.91
C GLU A 109 7.49 5.57 8.45
N ARG A 110 7.87 6.54 7.61
CA ARG A 110 8.20 6.35 6.19
C ARG A 110 9.08 5.14 5.90
N GLY A 111 10.12 4.92 6.71
CA GLY A 111 11.03 3.78 6.55
C GLY A 111 10.30 2.44 6.64
N LEU A 112 9.41 2.30 7.64
CA LEU A 112 8.60 1.10 7.84
C LEU A 112 7.61 0.88 6.68
N ILE A 113 6.99 1.96 6.17
CA ILE A 113 6.09 1.87 5.00
C ILE A 113 6.83 1.26 3.81
N LEU A 114 8.01 1.78 3.47
CA LEU A 114 8.81 1.28 2.36
C LEU A 114 9.25 -0.18 2.57
N SER A 115 9.66 -0.56 3.79
CA SER A 115 10.01 -1.94 4.11
C SER A 115 8.84 -2.91 3.96
N LEU A 116 7.62 -2.50 4.34
CA LEU A 116 6.43 -3.34 4.21
C LEU A 116 5.97 -3.48 2.75
N ILE A 117 6.13 -2.43 1.94
CA ILE A 117 5.90 -2.52 0.49
C ILE A 117 6.92 -3.45 -0.16
N ASP A 118 8.20 -3.38 0.22
CA ASP A 118 9.22 -4.29 -0.30
C ASP A 118 8.93 -5.75 0.05
N MET A 119 8.59 -6.02 1.31
CA MET A 119 8.15 -7.35 1.74
C MET A 119 6.98 -7.85 0.89
N SER A 120 5.96 -7.02 0.69
CA SER A 120 4.80 -7.37 -0.14
C SER A 120 5.19 -7.66 -1.58
N PHE A 121 6.10 -6.87 -2.16
CA PHE A 121 6.65 -7.11 -3.50
C PHE A 121 7.32 -8.49 -3.57
N GLN A 122 8.17 -8.84 -2.61
CA GLN A 122 8.82 -10.14 -2.57
C GLN A 122 7.82 -11.30 -2.40
N LEU A 123 6.86 -11.17 -1.48
CA LEU A 123 5.85 -12.21 -1.21
C LEU A 123 4.90 -12.47 -2.39
N THR A 124 4.79 -11.51 -3.31
CA THR A 124 3.92 -11.59 -4.48
C THR A 124 4.70 -11.81 -5.77
N ALA A 125 6.03 -11.81 -5.71
CA ALA A 125 6.90 -12.10 -6.85
C ALA A 125 6.65 -13.51 -7.39
N LYS A 126 7.08 -13.75 -8.62
CA LYS A 126 6.97 -15.07 -9.24
C LYS A 126 7.95 -16.01 -8.54
N ASN A 127 7.43 -17.09 -7.94
CA ASN A 127 8.27 -18.17 -7.44
C ASN A 127 9.17 -18.65 -8.59
N LYS A 128 10.49 -18.52 -8.44
CA LYS A 128 11.42 -19.19 -9.34
C LYS A 128 11.18 -20.68 -9.15
N LYS A 129 10.57 -21.36 -10.12
CA LYS A 129 10.66 -22.82 -10.19
C LYS A 129 12.15 -23.14 -10.16
N GLY A 130 12.58 -23.90 -9.16
CA GLY A 130 13.94 -24.44 -9.12
C GLY A 130 14.23 -25.11 -10.46
N LYS A 131 15.39 -24.80 -11.03
CA LYS A 131 15.96 -25.63 -12.09
C LYS A 131 16.21 -27.04 -11.55
#